data_AF-H5UUM4-F1
#
_entry.id   AF-H5UUM4-F1
#
_cell.length_a   1.000
_cell.length_b   1.000
_cell.length_c   1.000
_cell.angle_alpha   90.00
_cell.angle_beta   90.00
_cell.angle_gamma   90.00
#
_symmetry.space_group_name_H-M   'P 1'
#
loop_
_entity.id
_entity.type
_entity.pdbx_description
1 polymer ?
#
loop_
_entity_poly.entity_id
_entity_poly.type
_entity_poly.pdbx_seq_one_letter_code
_entity_poly.pdbx_strand_id
1 'polypeptide(L)'
;MNLLHRLRDRIAGRVQEHEAREVRSRTGAHGTPIADVEDRRPAEVCGVVRNLTHPPSTGGPLELVVELYDGSGTLDVVWLGRRSIPGIRPGTTLRVRGRMSRRRGVRTIFNPDYEILPT
;
A
#
# COMPACT_ATOMS: atom_id res chain seq x y z
N MET A 1 20.82 -19.01 -24.00
CA MET A 1 19.72 -18.07 -23.69
C MET A 1 18.48 -18.87 -23.28
N ASN A 2 18.14 -18.88 -21.99
CA ASN A 2 17.22 -19.86 -21.41
C ASN A 2 15.73 -19.60 -21.69
N LEU A 3 15.15 -20.43 -22.57
CA LEU A 3 13.70 -20.53 -22.83
C LEU A 3 12.87 -20.78 -21.55
N LEU A 4 13.45 -21.51 -20.59
CA LEU A 4 12.83 -21.85 -19.30
C LEU A 4 12.62 -20.64 -18.38
N HIS A 5 13.50 -19.62 -18.41
CA HIS A 5 13.32 -18.40 -17.61
C HIS A 5 12.14 -17.57 -18.12
N ARG A 6 12.01 -17.41 -19.44
CA ARG A 6 10.91 -16.64 -20.05
C ARG A 6 9.54 -17.23 -19.73
N LEU A 7 9.45 -18.57 -19.69
CA LEU A 7 8.20 -19.25 -19.36
C LEU A 7 7.83 -19.02 -17.88
N ARG A 8 8.82 -19.04 -16.98
CA ARG A 8 8.66 -18.79 -15.55
C ARG A 8 8.21 -17.35 -15.29
N ASP A 9 8.86 -16.38 -15.92
CA ASP A 9 8.51 -14.96 -15.80
C ASP A 9 7.09 -14.68 -16.33
N ARG A 10 6.69 -15.36 -17.41
CA ARG A 10 5.34 -15.24 -17.98
C ARG A 10 4.25 -15.80 -17.07
N ILE A 11 4.53 -16.90 -16.38
CA ILE A 11 3.60 -17.49 -15.39
C ILE A 11 3.53 -16.60 -14.16
N ALA A 12 4.68 -16.14 -13.64
CA ALA A 12 4.73 -15.22 -12.51
C ALA A 12 3.95 -13.92 -12.80
N GLY A 13 4.14 -13.32 -13.97
CA GLY A 13 3.40 -12.12 -14.39
C GLY A 13 1.90 -12.35 -14.48
N ARG A 14 1.44 -13.52 -14.95
CA ARG A 14 0.01 -13.86 -15.00
C ARG A 14 -0.62 -14.01 -13.61
N VAL A 15 0.10 -14.63 -12.67
CA VAL A 15 -0.35 -14.76 -11.28
C VAL A 15 -0.46 -13.38 -10.62
N GLN A 16 0.54 -12.52 -10.83
CA GLN A 16 0.54 -11.14 -10.32
C GLN A 16 -0.62 -10.32 -10.89
N GLU A 17 -0.92 -10.43 -12.18
CA GLU A 17 -2.06 -9.73 -12.79
C GLU A 17 -3.41 -10.21 -12.25
N HIS A 18 -3.54 -11.52 -12.01
CA HIS A 18 -4.75 -12.09 -11.42
C HIS A 18 -4.99 -11.56 -10.01
N GLU A 19 -3.97 -11.60 -9.16
CA GLU A 19 -3.99 -11.03 -7.80
C GLU A 19 -4.31 -9.54 -7.83
N ALA A 20 -3.67 -8.77 -8.72
CA ALA A 20 -3.91 -7.34 -8.87
C ALA A 20 -5.37 -7.04 -9.27
N ARG A 21 -5.97 -7.88 -10.12
CA ARG A 21 -7.38 -7.76 -10.52
C ARG A 21 -8.33 -8.08 -9.37
N GLU A 22 -8.05 -9.12 -8.60
CA GLU A 22 -8.84 -9.47 -7.42
C GLU A 22 -8.80 -8.35 -6.38
N VAL A 23 -7.60 -7.83 -6.09
CA VAL A 23 -7.44 -6.72 -5.15
C VAL A 23 -8.19 -5.48 -5.65
N ARG A 24 -8.01 -5.07 -6.92
CA ARG A 24 -8.75 -3.94 -7.52
C ARG A 24 -10.26 -4.11 -7.42
N SER A 25 -10.77 -5.32 -7.59
CA SER A 25 -12.22 -5.58 -7.50
C SER A 25 -12.77 -5.31 -6.10
N ARG A 26 -11.97 -5.58 -5.06
CA ARG A 26 -12.33 -5.34 -3.65
C ARG A 26 -12.11 -3.89 -3.23
N THR A 27 -11.13 -3.22 -3.79
CA THR A 27 -10.68 -1.89 -3.32
C THR A 27 -11.19 -0.73 -4.19
N GLY A 28 -11.35 -0.94 -5.49
CA GLY A 28 -11.64 0.11 -6.48
C GLY A 28 -13.00 0.78 -6.32
N ALA A 29 -13.93 0.17 -5.58
CA ALA A 29 -15.21 0.80 -5.23
C ALA A 29 -15.09 1.89 -4.13
N HIS A 30 -13.94 1.99 -3.46
CA HIS A 30 -13.78 2.72 -2.20
C HIS A 30 -12.67 3.78 -2.20
N GLY A 31 -12.11 4.14 -3.37
CA GLY A 31 -11.08 5.18 -3.46
C GLY A 31 -10.50 5.38 -4.86
N THR A 32 -9.64 6.40 -4.99
CA THR A 32 -8.85 6.63 -6.20
C THR A 32 -7.74 5.59 -6.31
N PRO A 33 -7.48 5.01 -7.50
CA PRO A 33 -6.35 4.10 -7.67
C PRO A 33 -5.03 4.76 -7.27
N ILE A 34 -4.18 4.04 -6.53
CA ILE A 34 -2.87 4.50 -6.07
C ILE A 34 -1.97 4.93 -7.24
N ALA A 35 -2.11 4.32 -8.41
CA ALA A 35 -1.38 4.74 -9.60
C ALA A 35 -1.71 6.19 -10.01
N ASP A 36 -2.97 6.60 -9.83
CA ASP A 36 -3.55 7.84 -10.38
C ASP A 36 -3.52 9.01 -9.42
N VAL A 37 -3.17 8.80 -8.14
CA VAL A 37 -3.08 9.90 -7.17
C VAL A 37 -1.95 10.88 -7.52
N GLU A 38 -2.23 12.17 -7.37
CA GLU A 38 -1.27 13.24 -7.61
C GLU A 38 -0.44 13.57 -6.38
N ASP A 39 0.85 13.89 -6.57
CA ASP A 39 1.71 14.32 -5.46
C ASP A 39 1.22 15.65 -4.87
N ARG A 40 1.37 15.80 -3.56
CA ARG A 40 1.01 17.01 -2.78
C ARG A 40 -0.48 17.38 -2.77
N ARG A 41 -1.37 16.52 -3.28
CA ARG A 41 -2.83 16.70 -3.24
C ARG A 41 -3.50 15.85 -2.15
N PRO A 42 -4.68 16.24 -1.64
CA PRO A 42 -5.53 15.33 -0.88
C PRO A 42 -5.89 14.11 -1.73
N ALA A 43 -5.88 12.93 -1.13
CA ALA A 43 -6.27 11.68 -1.77
C ALA A 43 -7.01 10.79 -0.77
N GLU A 44 -7.95 10.00 -1.28
CA GLU A 44 -8.60 8.89 -0.58
C GLU A 44 -8.33 7.63 -1.39
N VAL A 45 -7.66 6.66 -0.78
CA VAL A 45 -7.30 5.39 -1.41
C VAL A 45 -7.84 4.24 -0.58
N CYS A 46 -8.13 3.13 -1.24
CA CYS A 46 -8.47 1.89 -0.58
C CYS A 46 -7.53 0.80 -1.06
N GLY A 47 -7.04 -0.03 -0.15
CA GLY A 47 -6.10 -1.09 -0.47
C GLY A 47 -6.00 -2.13 0.63
N VAL A 48 -5.18 -3.14 0.38
CA VAL A 48 -4.91 -4.24 1.28
C VAL A 48 -3.52 -4.05 1.86
N VAL A 49 -3.39 -4.23 3.16
CA VAL A 49 -2.08 -4.20 3.83
C VAL A 49 -1.27 -5.41 3.39
N ARG A 50 -0.14 -5.17 2.73
CA ARG A 50 0.79 -6.23 2.33
C ARG A 50 1.80 -6.55 3.41
N ASN A 51 2.39 -5.52 4.01
CA ASN A 51 3.39 -5.68 5.05
C ASN A 51 3.41 -4.47 6.01
N LEU A 52 4.02 -4.68 7.17
CA LEU A 52 4.32 -3.64 8.14
C LEU A 52 5.82 -3.66 8.44
N THR A 53 6.44 -2.49 8.52
CA THR A 53 7.86 -2.33 8.80
C THR A 53 8.06 -1.29 9.90
N HIS A 54 9.04 -1.55 10.77
CA HIS A 54 9.53 -0.60 11.76
C HIS A 54 10.94 -0.18 11.37
N PRO A 55 11.11 0.97 10.71
CA PRO A 55 12.44 1.49 10.39
C PRO A 55 13.25 1.69 11.67
N PRO A 56 14.58 1.46 11.65
CA PRO A 56 15.45 1.79 12.76
C PRO A 56 15.36 3.29 13.09
N SER A 57 15.12 3.63 14.37
CA SER A 57 15.08 5.02 14.81
C SER A 57 16.49 5.48 15.23
N THR A 58 17.27 6.02 14.30
CA THR A 58 18.57 6.64 14.62
C THR A 58 18.36 8.13 14.88
N GLY A 59 17.89 8.46 16.09
CA GLY A 59 17.67 9.85 16.54
C GLY A 59 16.40 10.53 16.03
N GLY A 60 15.61 9.88 15.17
CA GLY A 60 14.28 10.32 14.74
C GLY A 60 13.13 9.71 15.56
N PRO A 61 11.87 10.17 15.34
CA PRO A 61 10.70 9.56 15.97
C PRO A 61 10.54 8.10 15.54
N LEU A 62 9.91 7.29 16.40
CA LEU A 62 9.47 5.94 16.04
C LEU A 62 8.48 6.02 14.87
N GLU A 63 8.53 5.06 13.94
CA GLU A 63 7.60 5.03 12.80
C GLU A 63 7.03 3.62 12.61
N LEU A 64 5.73 3.56 12.36
CA LEU A 64 5.07 2.40 11.78
C LEU A 64 4.86 2.68 10.29
N VAL A 65 5.46 1.89 9.42
CA VAL A 65 5.26 1.95 7.97
C VAL A 65 4.40 0.77 7.55
N VAL A 66 3.29 1.03 6.89
CA VAL A 66 2.37 0.02 6.37
C VAL A 66 2.31 0.15 4.86
N GLU A 67 2.67 -0.91 4.14
CA GLU A 67 2.54 -0.94 2.69
C GLU A 67 1.10 -1.33 2.32
N LEU A 68 0.41 -0.41 1.64
CA LEU A 68 -0.93 -0.60 1.12
C LEU A 68 -0.87 -0.88 -0.39
N TYR A 69 -1.61 -1.88 -0.85
CA TYR A 69 -1.69 -2.26 -2.26
C TYR A 69 -3.14 -2.37 -2.73
N ASP A 70 -3.45 -1.74 -3.86
CA ASP A 70 -4.80 -1.72 -4.43
C ASP A 70 -4.90 -2.43 -5.78
N GLY A 71 -3.83 -3.11 -6.21
CA GLY A 71 -3.71 -3.70 -7.54
C GLY A 71 -3.11 -2.76 -8.59
N SER A 72 -3.32 -1.44 -8.49
CA SER A 72 -2.74 -0.44 -9.39
C SER A 72 -1.33 0.01 -8.99
N GLY A 73 -1.03 0.01 -7.69
CA GLY A 73 0.27 0.41 -7.18
C GLY A 73 0.38 0.22 -5.67
N THR A 74 1.51 0.65 -5.12
CA THR A 74 1.78 0.63 -3.68
C THR A 74 1.84 2.02 -3.08
N LEU A 75 1.39 2.14 -1.84
CA LEU A 75 1.42 3.34 -1.02
C LEU A 75 1.98 3.00 0.36
N ASP A 76 2.96 3.76 0.83
CA ASP A 76 3.36 3.73 2.23
C ASP A 76 2.41 4.59 3.07
N VAL A 77 1.84 3.98 4.09
CA VAL A 77 1.07 4.67 5.12
C VAL A 77 1.90 4.71 6.39
N VAL A 78 2.28 5.90 6.82
CA VAL A 78 3.27 6.10 7.88
C VAL A 78 2.61 6.74 9.09
N TRP A 79 2.62 6.05 10.23
CA TRP A 79 2.25 6.65 11.51
C TRP A 79 3.50 6.94 12.34
N LEU A 80 3.73 8.22 12.58
CA LEU A 80 4.82 8.70 13.43
C LEU A 80 4.46 8.54 14.91
N GLY A 81 5.44 8.18 15.74
CA GLY A 81 5.29 7.94 17.17
C GLY A 81 4.52 6.66 17.53
N ARG A 82 4.14 5.83 16.56
CA ARG A 82 3.37 4.61 16.78
C ARG A 82 4.21 3.37 16.49
N ARG A 83 4.08 2.36 17.35
CA ARG A 83 4.66 1.02 17.16
C ARG A 83 3.67 0.01 16.59
N SER A 84 2.37 0.29 16.71
CA SER A 84 1.31 -0.57 16.19
C SER A 84 0.01 0.21 16.16
N ILE A 85 -0.95 -0.29 15.37
CA ILE A 85 -2.34 0.15 15.39
C ILE A 85 -3.20 -1.11 15.47
N PRO A 86 -4.06 -1.27 16.49
CA PRO A 86 -4.93 -2.43 16.60
C PRO A 86 -5.76 -2.66 15.34
N GLY A 87 -5.82 -3.90 14.87
CA GLY A 87 -6.58 -4.30 13.68
C GLY A 87 -5.85 -4.09 12.34
N ILE A 88 -4.78 -3.29 12.30
CA ILE A 88 -3.94 -3.16 11.11
C ILE A 88 -2.87 -4.25 11.11
N ARG A 89 -3.01 -5.21 10.19
CA ARG A 89 -2.11 -6.36 9.98
C ARG A 89 -2.12 -6.77 8.50
N PRO A 90 -1.19 -7.62 8.03
CA PRO A 90 -1.22 -8.10 6.66
C PRO A 90 -2.57 -8.76 6.34
N GLY A 91 -3.12 -8.43 5.16
CA GLY A 91 -4.44 -8.86 4.70
C GLY A 91 -5.60 -7.96 5.13
N THR A 92 -5.41 -7.01 6.05
CA THR A 92 -6.46 -6.03 6.40
C THR A 92 -6.73 -5.09 5.22
N THR A 93 -8.01 -4.87 4.89
CA THR A 93 -8.40 -3.82 3.93
C THR A 93 -8.53 -2.49 4.66
N LEU A 94 -7.83 -1.46 4.18
CA LEU A 94 -7.87 -0.12 4.73
C LEU A 94 -8.36 0.88 3.69
N ARG A 95 -9.22 1.80 4.14
CA ARG A 95 -9.45 3.07 3.47
C ARG A 95 -8.64 4.15 4.17
N VAL A 96 -7.87 4.91 3.41
CA VAL A 96 -6.91 5.88 3.93
C VAL A 96 -7.13 7.21 3.22
N ARG A 97 -7.30 8.27 4.00
CA ARG A 97 -7.45 9.63 3.52
C ARG A 97 -6.37 10.53 4.11
N GLY A 98 -5.75 11.32 3.25
CA GLY A 98 -4.74 12.27 3.69
C GLY A 98 -4.09 12.99 2.51
N ARG A 99 -2.96 13.64 2.78
CA ARG A 99 -2.22 14.33 1.73
C ARG A 99 -1.14 13.43 1.16
N MET A 100 -1.21 13.23 -0.15
CA MET A 100 -0.23 12.49 -0.91
C MET A 100 1.13 13.20 -0.86
N SER A 101 2.19 12.43 -0.66
CA SER A 101 3.58 12.90 -0.70
C SER A 101 4.49 11.84 -1.35
N ARG A 102 5.76 12.18 -1.56
CA ARG A 102 6.78 11.21 -1.94
C ARG A 102 7.93 11.20 -0.94
N ARG A 103 8.20 10.05 -0.33
CA ARG A 103 9.37 9.82 0.55
C ARG A 103 10.36 8.90 -0.17
N ARG A 104 11.55 9.41 -0.51
CA ARG A 104 12.58 8.63 -1.24
C ARG A 104 12.05 7.96 -2.53
N GLY A 105 11.16 8.67 -3.24
CA GLY A 105 10.54 8.19 -4.48
C GLY A 105 9.25 7.35 -4.28
N VAL A 106 8.99 6.85 -3.08
CA VAL A 106 7.80 6.06 -2.76
C VAL A 106 6.62 6.98 -2.46
N ARG A 107 5.44 6.64 -2.98
CA ARG A 107 4.18 7.30 -2.63
C ARG A 107 3.94 7.10 -1.13
N THR A 108 3.71 8.18 -0.39
CA THR A 108 3.52 8.12 1.06
C THR A 108 2.42 9.05 1.56
N ILE A 109 1.62 8.59 2.53
CA ILE A 109 0.77 9.45 3.36
C ILE A 109 1.21 9.31 4.82
N PHE A 110 1.44 10.44 5.49
CA PHE A 110 1.80 10.48 6.91
C PHE A 110 0.57 10.78 7.76
N ASN A 111 0.45 10.07 8.89
CA ASN A 111 -0.60 10.22 9.90
C ASN A 111 -1.99 10.47 9.30
N PRO A 112 -2.46 9.59 8.39
CA PRO A 112 -3.75 9.79 7.74
C PRO A 112 -4.93 9.54 8.68
N ASP A 113 -6.09 10.01 8.22
CA ASP A 113 -7.37 9.44 8.62
C ASP A 113 -7.51 8.04 7.98
N TYR A 114 -8.02 7.08 8.73
CA TYR A 114 -8.15 5.72 8.24
C TYR A 114 -9.39 5.00 8.77
N GLU A 115 -9.87 4.04 7.99
CA GLU A 115 -10.91 3.11 8.37
C GLU A 115 -10.47 1.69 8.04
N ILE A 116 -10.75 0.77 8.95
CA ILE A 116 -10.63 -0.67 8.70
C ILE A 116 -11.93 -1.13 8.07
N LEU A 117 -11.86 -1.59 6.83
CA LEU A 117 -13.04 -2.10 6.14
C LEU A 117 -13.25 -3.58 6.48
N PRO A 118 -14.51 -4.04 6.59
CA PRO A 118 -14.82 -5.44 6.73
C PRO A 118 -14.31 -6.22 5.51
N THR A 119 -13.79 -7.42 5.76
CA THR A 119 -13.30 -8.33 4.72
C THR A 119 -14.44 -9.09 4.07
#